data_AF-A0A2V7FST6-F1
#
_entry.id   AF-A0A2V7FST6-F1
#
_cell.length_a   1.000
_cell.length_b   1.000
_cell.length_c   1.000
_cell.angle_alpha   90.00
_cell.angle_beta   90.00
_cell.angle_gamma   90.00
#
_symmetry.space_group_name_H-M   'P 1'
#
loop_
_entity.id
_entity.type
_entity.pdbx_description
1 polymer ?
#
loop_
_entity_poly.entity_id
_entity_poly.type
_entity_poly.pdbx_seq_one_letter_code
_entity_poly.pdbx_strand_id
1 'polypeptide(L)'
;DRARAAIEARIAKPLGMSTLDAAAGIVDVVNAGMAAALRIVSVERGHDPREFTLVAFGGAGPVHAARLADELAIPQVIVPPIPGGFSALGLVASDIRRDYARTFYARLDIADLEQMTAVYGAMEGAAREMLARAAVGEARREITRAADCRYGRQAYELTVPVRSGPITRATLERLATDFHDKHRATYGHANPEEPVQLVNLRVAALGRLGGLDLGRMAGAAGAPAVAPAGEREAHFKETGPVRCPVLAREGLAPGFERPGPLIIEAMDTTIVIPPGWRGRADARGFIVLEALS
;
A
#
# COMPACT_ATOMS: atom_id res chain seq x y z
N ASP A 1 5.65 -12.01 33.51
CA ASP A 1 6.46 -13.10 34.10
C ASP A 1 6.86 -14.23 33.17
N ARG A 2 5.92 -14.96 32.54
CA ARG A 2 6.27 -16.09 31.64
C ARG A 2 7.19 -15.69 30.49
N ALA A 3 6.92 -14.56 29.83
CA ALA A 3 7.78 -14.04 28.75
C ALA A 3 9.21 -13.72 29.24
N ARG A 4 9.32 -13.07 30.41
CA ARG A 4 10.61 -12.75 31.05
C ARG A 4 11.42 -14.01 31.34
N ALA A 5 10.80 -15.03 31.95
CA ALA A 5 11.46 -16.29 32.26
C ALA A 5 11.93 -17.03 30.98
N ALA A 6 11.12 -17.01 29.92
CA ALA A 6 11.48 -17.61 28.63
C ALA A 6 12.68 -16.92 27.98
N ILE A 7 12.68 -15.59 27.90
CA ILE A 7 13.81 -14.81 27.36
C ILE A 7 15.07 -15.04 28.19
N GLU A 8 14.94 -15.00 29.53
CA GLU A 8 16.08 -15.23 30.43
C GLU A 8 16.71 -16.60 30.22
N ALA A 9 15.91 -17.66 30.21
CA ALA A 9 16.41 -19.03 30.11
C ALA A 9 16.95 -19.37 28.71
N ARG A 10 16.33 -18.84 27.64
CA ARG A 10 16.59 -19.27 26.26
C ARG A 10 17.58 -18.37 25.52
N ILE A 11 17.71 -17.11 25.93
CA ILE A 11 18.52 -16.10 25.21
C ILE A 11 19.52 -15.45 26.16
N ALA A 12 19.06 -14.87 27.27
CA ALA A 12 19.91 -14.04 28.13
C ALA A 12 21.03 -14.83 28.81
N LYS A 13 20.69 -15.95 29.49
CA LYS A 13 21.68 -16.81 30.17
C LYS A 13 22.69 -17.44 29.21
N PRO A 14 22.29 -18.05 28.08
CA PRO A 14 23.24 -18.59 27.11
C PRO A 14 24.23 -17.56 26.55
N LEU A 15 23.80 -16.30 26.44
CA LEU A 15 24.64 -15.21 25.89
C LEU A 15 25.34 -14.37 26.97
N GLY A 16 25.16 -14.68 28.26
CA GLY A 16 25.80 -13.96 29.36
C GLY A 16 25.35 -12.49 29.50
N MET A 17 24.11 -12.17 29.15
CA MET A 17 23.56 -10.80 29.18
C MET A 17 22.33 -10.68 30.10
N SER A 18 21.92 -9.44 30.41
CA SER A 18 20.70 -9.23 31.18
C SER A 18 19.44 -9.59 30.38
N THR A 19 18.35 -9.93 31.06
CA THR A 19 17.08 -10.28 30.38
C THR A 19 16.52 -9.10 29.56
N LEU A 20 16.72 -7.86 30.00
CA LEU A 20 16.27 -6.67 29.27
C LEU A 20 17.12 -6.41 28.03
N ASP A 21 18.45 -6.56 28.13
CA ASP A 21 19.35 -6.42 26.97
C ASP A 21 19.06 -7.50 25.93
N ALA A 22 18.79 -8.73 26.37
CA ALA A 22 18.37 -9.82 25.50
C ALA A 22 17.06 -9.48 24.77
N ALA A 23 16.06 -8.93 25.48
CA ALA A 23 14.80 -8.52 24.88
C ALA A 23 14.99 -7.37 23.88
N ALA A 24 15.79 -6.36 24.20
CA ALA A 24 16.13 -5.28 23.29
C ALA A 24 16.87 -5.79 22.04
N GLY A 25 17.79 -6.74 22.20
CA GLY A 25 18.50 -7.39 21.09
C GLY A 25 17.57 -8.17 20.16
N ILE A 26 16.55 -8.85 20.69
CA ILE A 26 15.52 -9.52 19.87
C ILE A 26 14.77 -8.49 19.00
N VAL A 27 14.40 -7.34 19.58
CA VAL A 27 13.73 -6.26 18.86
C VAL A 27 14.65 -5.68 17.77
N ASP A 28 15.94 -5.47 18.07
CA ASP A 28 16.93 -5.00 17.09
C ASP A 28 17.06 -5.98 15.91
N VAL A 29 17.11 -7.30 16.15
CA VAL A 29 17.19 -8.30 15.08
C VAL A 29 15.94 -8.29 14.20
N VAL A 30 14.76 -8.21 14.81
CA VAL A 30 13.49 -8.14 14.06
C VAL A 30 13.41 -6.86 13.23
N ASN A 31 13.80 -5.72 13.81
CA ASN A 31 13.85 -4.43 13.10
C ASN A 31 14.83 -4.46 11.92
N ALA A 32 16.04 -5.00 12.12
CA ALA A 32 17.02 -5.11 11.04
C ALA A 32 16.50 -5.95 9.86
N GLY A 33 15.80 -7.05 10.15
CA GLY A 33 15.14 -7.87 9.11
C GLY A 33 14.05 -7.11 8.35
N MET A 34 13.21 -6.35 9.06
CA MET A 34 12.17 -5.51 8.44
C MET A 34 12.75 -4.36 7.62
N ALA A 35 13.81 -3.70 8.11
CA ALA A 35 14.49 -2.64 7.40
C ALA A 35 15.16 -3.14 6.12
N ALA A 36 15.76 -4.34 6.14
CA ALA A 36 16.27 -4.99 4.94
C ALA A 36 15.17 -5.22 3.89
N ALA A 37 14.00 -5.72 4.31
CA ALA A 37 12.86 -5.90 3.41
C ALA A 37 12.38 -4.57 2.79
N LEU A 38 12.38 -3.49 3.58
CA LEU A 38 12.02 -2.15 3.10
C LEU A 38 13.06 -1.61 2.10
N ARG A 39 14.36 -1.88 2.28
CA ARG A 39 15.42 -1.48 1.32
C ARG A 39 15.23 -2.12 -0.06
N ILE A 40 14.83 -3.39 -0.11
CA ILE A 40 14.56 -4.13 -1.37
C ILE A 40 13.46 -3.45 -2.20
N VAL A 41 12.41 -2.95 -1.55
CA VAL A 41 11.27 -2.32 -2.25
C VAL A 41 11.46 -0.82 -2.47
N SER A 42 12.53 -0.21 -1.93
CA SER A 42 12.83 1.22 -2.03
C SER A 42 14.18 1.48 -2.71
N VAL A 43 15.27 1.49 -1.94
CA VAL A 43 16.63 1.83 -2.38
C VAL A 43 17.08 0.96 -3.55
N GLU A 44 16.83 -0.35 -3.50
CA GLU A 44 17.25 -1.26 -4.58
C GLU A 44 16.44 -1.08 -5.88
N ARG A 45 15.30 -0.40 -5.81
CA ARG A 45 14.52 0.04 -6.98
C ARG A 45 14.88 1.46 -7.43
N GLY A 46 15.89 2.08 -6.83
CA GLY A 46 16.35 3.43 -7.15
C GLY A 46 15.53 4.55 -6.49
N HIS A 47 14.74 4.25 -5.47
CA HIS A 47 13.95 5.24 -4.72
C HIS A 47 14.72 5.75 -3.50
N ASP A 48 14.68 7.06 -3.25
CA ASP A 48 15.22 7.68 -2.02
C ASP A 48 14.16 7.66 -0.90
N PRO A 49 14.34 6.89 0.19
CA PRO A 49 13.35 6.79 1.27
C PRO A 49 12.99 8.12 1.93
N ARG A 50 13.86 9.13 1.85
CA ARG A 50 13.62 10.48 2.41
C ARG A 50 12.47 11.21 1.72
N GLU A 51 12.13 10.80 0.51
CA GLU A 51 11.00 11.35 -0.26
C GLU A 51 9.66 10.69 0.09
N PHE A 52 9.66 9.70 1.00
CA PHE A 52 8.48 8.90 1.33
C PHE A 52 8.01 9.09 2.77
N THR A 53 6.83 8.55 3.02
CA THR A 53 6.22 8.43 4.35
C THR A 53 5.97 6.97 4.64
N LEU A 54 6.36 6.50 5.82
CA LEU A 54 6.11 5.13 6.23
C LEU A 54 4.67 5.00 6.73
N VAL A 55 3.83 4.22 6.04
CA VAL A 55 2.49 3.88 6.54
C VAL A 55 2.60 2.63 7.41
N ALA A 56 2.41 2.79 8.71
CA ALA A 56 2.51 1.70 9.68
C ALA A 56 1.12 1.16 10.03
N PHE A 57 0.83 -0.04 9.56
CA PHE A 57 -0.42 -0.75 9.82
C PHE A 57 -0.15 -2.21 10.22
N GLY A 58 -1.21 -2.98 10.46
CA GLY A 58 -1.17 -4.28 11.12
C GLY A 58 -1.05 -4.13 12.64
N GLY A 59 -1.23 -5.24 13.36
CA GLY A 59 -1.23 -5.20 14.83
C GLY A 59 0.13 -4.82 15.43
N ALA A 60 1.24 -5.24 14.81
CA ALA A 60 2.59 -4.99 15.31
C ALA A 60 3.34 -3.84 14.60
N GLY A 61 2.88 -3.39 13.42
CA GLY A 61 3.59 -2.39 12.63
C GLY A 61 3.91 -1.11 13.41
N PRO A 62 2.92 -0.48 14.06
CA PRO A 62 3.13 0.76 14.82
C PRO A 62 4.08 0.64 16.02
N VAL A 63 4.35 -0.58 16.52
CA VAL A 63 5.33 -0.82 17.59
C VAL A 63 6.76 -0.58 17.10
N HIS A 64 7.03 -0.90 15.83
CA HIS A 64 8.37 -0.86 15.23
C HIS A 64 8.61 0.38 14.38
N ALA A 65 7.55 1.10 14.02
CA ALA A 65 7.57 2.04 12.91
C ALA A 65 8.55 3.21 13.06
N ALA A 66 8.60 3.86 14.22
CA ALA A 66 9.53 4.96 14.46
C ALA A 66 10.99 4.50 14.28
N ARG A 67 11.32 3.31 14.77
CA ARG A 67 12.68 2.77 14.67
C ARG A 67 13.06 2.39 13.24
N LEU A 68 12.12 1.83 12.48
CA LEU A 68 12.31 1.55 11.06
C LEU A 68 12.47 2.83 10.24
N ALA A 69 11.72 3.86 10.58
CA ALA A 69 11.82 5.16 9.93
C ALA A 69 13.18 5.82 10.20
N ASP A 70 13.66 5.80 11.45
CA ASP A 70 15.02 6.24 11.80
C ASP A 70 16.09 5.49 10.98
N GLU A 71 16.02 4.15 10.92
CA GLU A 71 17.03 3.33 10.24
C GLU A 71 17.09 3.58 8.72
N LEU A 72 15.97 4.00 8.13
CA LEU A 72 15.86 4.28 6.69
C LEU A 72 15.89 5.77 6.36
N ALA A 73 16.07 6.64 7.35
CA ALA A 73 15.97 8.10 7.22
C ALA A 73 14.63 8.58 6.61
N ILE A 74 13.54 7.87 6.92
CA ILE A 74 12.18 8.28 6.51
C ILE A 74 11.72 9.40 7.46
N PRO A 75 11.31 10.57 6.95
CA PRO A 75 11.06 11.75 7.79
C PRO A 75 9.82 11.64 8.69
N GLN A 76 8.85 10.82 8.29
CA GLN A 76 7.60 10.67 9.03
C GLN A 76 6.95 9.30 8.86
N VAL A 77 6.18 8.93 9.88
CA VAL A 77 5.33 7.74 9.91
C VAL A 77 3.87 8.17 10.03
N ILE A 78 2.97 7.48 9.34
CA ILE A 78 1.54 7.64 9.49
C ILE A 78 0.91 6.32 9.95
N VAL A 79 0.17 6.36 11.06
CA VAL A 79 -0.60 5.25 11.60
C VAL A 79 -2.10 5.52 11.40
N PRO A 80 -2.81 4.73 10.57
CA PRO A 80 -4.23 4.92 10.28
C PRO A 80 -5.12 4.66 11.51
N PRO A 81 -6.41 5.10 11.49
CA PRO A 81 -7.36 4.92 12.59
C PRO A 81 -7.58 3.47 13.05
N ILE A 82 -7.57 2.51 12.11
CA ILE A 82 -7.72 1.08 12.38
C ILE A 82 -6.52 0.33 11.80
N PRO A 83 -5.32 0.45 12.42
CA PRO A 83 -4.10 -0.12 11.85
C PRO A 83 -4.16 -1.65 11.79
N GLY A 84 -4.64 -2.33 12.84
CA GLY A 84 -4.78 -3.80 12.85
C GLY A 84 -5.80 -4.31 11.82
N GLY A 85 -6.84 -3.52 11.53
CA GLY A 85 -7.86 -3.81 10.52
C GLY A 85 -7.62 -3.21 9.14
N PHE A 86 -6.46 -2.56 8.90
CA PHE A 86 -6.27 -1.72 7.71
C PHE A 86 -6.37 -2.50 6.38
N SER A 87 -5.96 -3.77 6.35
CA SER A 87 -6.12 -4.63 5.17
C SER A 87 -7.59 -4.92 4.86
N ALA A 88 -8.41 -5.15 5.89
CA ALA A 88 -9.86 -5.34 5.72
C ALA A 88 -10.53 -4.03 5.27
N LEU A 89 -10.07 -2.89 5.80
CA LEU A 89 -10.53 -1.58 5.36
C LEU A 89 -10.21 -1.34 3.87
N GLY A 90 -9.02 -1.73 3.42
CA GLY A 90 -8.65 -1.67 2.00
C GLY A 90 -9.56 -2.51 1.10
N LEU A 91 -9.99 -3.69 1.56
CA LEU A 91 -10.96 -4.52 0.85
C LEU A 91 -12.33 -3.82 0.73
N VAL A 92 -12.82 -3.20 1.80
CA VAL A 92 -14.09 -2.45 1.80
C VAL A 92 -14.00 -1.19 0.94
N ALA A 93 -12.83 -0.55 0.89
CA ALA A 93 -12.57 0.66 0.11
C ALA A 93 -12.38 0.42 -1.39
N SER A 94 -12.16 -0.83 -1.79
CA SER A 94 -11.76 -1.14 -3.16
C SER A 94 -12.96 -1.15 -4.09
N ASP A 95 -12.77 -0.57 -5.27
CA ASP A 95 -13.70 -0.71 -6.39
C ASP A 95 -13.82 -2.19 -6.80
N ILE A 96 -14.99 -2.57 -7.31
CA ILE A 96 -15.18 -3.89 -7.90
C ILE A 96 -14.47 -3.91 -9.25
N ARG A 97 -13.47 -4.76 -9.40
CA ARG A 97 -12.76 -4.92 -10.68
C ARG A 97 -12.78 -6.36 -11.14
N ARG A 98 -13.03 -6.57 -12.44
CA ARG A 98 -12.78 -7.85 -13.10
C ARG A 98 -12.16 -7.64 -14.48
N ASP A 99 -11.04 -8.29 -14.69
CA ASP A 99 -10.34 -8.31 -15.97
C ASP A 99 -10.70 -9.59 -16.75
N TYR A 100 -11.00 -9.40 -18.02
CA TYR A 100 -11.28 -10.44 -19.00
C TYR A 100 -10.17 -10.41 -20.04
N ALA A 101 -9.66 -11.58 -20.41
CA ALA A 101 -8.68 -11.72 -21.47
C ALA A 101 -9.06 -12.87 -22.40
N ARG A 102 -8.80 -12.68 -23.69
CA ARG A 102 -8.93 -13.70 -24.73
C ARG A 102 -7.72 -13.63 -25.65
N THR A 103 -7.10 -14.77 -25.90
CA THR A 103 -6.04 -14.87 -26.89
C THR A 103 -6.58 -14.53 -28.27
N PHE A 104 -5.88 -13.64 -28.95
CA PHE A 104 -6.17 -13.19 -30.29
C PHE A 104 -4.82 -12.96 -30.98
N TYR A 105 -4.29 -14.02 -31.58
CA TYR A 105 -2.95 -14.00 -32.15
C TYR A 105 -3.02 -13.62 -33.63
N ALA A 106 -2.65 -12.38 -33.95
CA ALA A 106 -2.66 -11.88 -35.32
C ALA A 106 -1.63 -10.77 -35.50
N ARG A 107 -1.16 -10.57 -36.72
CA ARG A 107 -0.49 -9.31 -37.05
C ARG A 107 -1.54 -8.19 -37.05
N LEU A 108 -1.23 -7.08 -36.40
CA LEU A 108 -2.19 -6.01 -36.14
C LEU A 108 -2.70 -5.35 -37.43
N ASP A 109 -1.86 -5.24 -38.46
CA ASP A 109 -2.18 -4.61 -39.74
C ASP A 109 -3.16 -5.39 -40.63
N ILE A 110 -3.30 -6.69 -40.38
CA ILE A 110 -4.19 -7.62 -41.10
C ILE A 110 -5.20 -8.32 -40.19
N ALA A 111 -5.37 -7.83 -38.96
CA ALA A 111 -6.30 -8.40 -38.00
C ALA A 111 -7.75 -8.29 -38.48
N ASP A 112 -8.54 -9.35 -38.27
CA ASP A 112 -9.95 -9.39 -38.63
C ASP A 112 -10.77 -8.49 -37.69
N LEU A 113 -11.29 -7.40 -38.25
CA LEU A 113 -12.07 -6.38 -37.53
C LEU A 113 -13.40 -6.93 -36.98
N GLU A 114 -14.06 -7.82 -37.72
CA GLU A 114 -15.34 -8.40 -37.31
C GLU A 114 -15.11 -9.37 -36.16
N GLN A 115 -14.08 -10.22 -36.27
CA GLN A 115 -13.70 -11.14 -35.21
C GLN A 115 -13.27 -10.39 -33.95
N MET A 116 -12.44 -9.34 -34.06
CA MET A 116 -12.06 -8.50 -32.92
C MET A 116 -13.28 -7.85 -32.26
N THR A 117 -14.22 -7.34 -33.06
CA THR A 117 -15.47 -6.74 -32.58
C THR A 117 -16.30 -7.74 -31.80
N ALA A 118 -16.46 -8.97 -32.34
CA ALA A 118 -17.21 -10.03 -31.68
C ALA A 118 -16.56 -10.44 -30.34
N VAL A 119 -15.23 -10.59 -30.30
CA VAL A 119 -14.50 -10.97 -29.09
C VAL A 119 -14.60 -9.89 -28.02
N TYR A 120 -14.42 -8.61 -28.37
CA TYR A 120 -14.64 -7.51 -27.43
C TYR A 120 -16.09 -7.45 -26.96
N GLY A 121 -17.07 -7.54 -27.88
CA GLY A 121 -18.49 -7.50 -27.55
C GLY A 121 -18.91 -8.59 -26.56
N ALA A 122 -18.40 -9.81 -26.73
CA ALA A 122 -18.65 -10.91 -25.80
C ALA A 122 -18.08 -10.64 -24.40
N MET A 123 -16.83 -10.15 -24.30
CA MET A 123 -16.22 -9.81 -23.02
C MET A 123 -16.91 -8.61 -22.34
N GLU A 124 -17.31 -7.60 -23.11
CA GLU A 124 -18.07 -6.46 -22.60
C GLU A 124 -19.46 -6.86 -22.11
N GLY A 125 -20.15 -7.76 -22.82
CA GLY A 125 -21.42 -8.33 -22.38
C GLY A 125 -21.29 -9.00 -21.01
N ALA A 126 -20.29 -9.88 -20.87
CA ALA A 126 -19.99 -10.54 -19.60
C ALA A 126 -19.59 -9.56 -18.49
N ALA A 127 -18.85 -8.50 -18.83
CA ALA A 127 -18.48 -7.42 -17.90
C ALA A 127 -19.70 -6.65 -17.38
N ARG A 128 -20.63 -6.26 -18.28
CA ARG A 128 -21.87 -5.57 -17.92
C ARG A 128 -22.75 -6.45 -17.03
N GLU A 129 -22.88 -7.73 -17.37
CA GLU A 129 -23.65 -8.69 -16.58
C GLU A 129 -23.07 -8.87 -15.17
N MET A 130 -21.75 -9.00 -15.06
CA MET A 130 -21.07 -9.12 -13.76
C MET A 130 -21.34 -7.88 -12.88
N LEU A 131 -21.16 -6.68 -13.41
CA LEU A 131 -21.41 -5.43 -12.68
C LEU A 131 -22.88 -5.26 -12.29
N ALA A 132 -23.81 -5.71 -13.14
CA ALA A 132 -25.23 -5.72 -12.83
C ALA A 132 -25.57 -6.70 -11.71
N ARG A 133 -25.03 -7.92 -11.73
CA ARG A 133 -25.20 -8.91 -10.65
C ARG A 133 -24.61 -8.43 -9.33
N ALA A 134 -23.55 -7.63 -9.37
CA ALA A 134 -22.96 -6.98 -8.20
C ALA A 134 -23.71 -5.70 -7.75
N ALA A 135 -24.89 -5.42 -8.32
CA ALA A 135 -25.74 -4.26 -7.99
C ALA A 135 -25.05 -2.89 -8.10
N VAL A 136 -24.03 -2.77 -8.96
CA VAL A 136 -23.39 -1.48 -9.25
C VAL A 136 -24.31 -0.67 -10.16
N GLY A 137 -24.66 0.57 -9.82
CA GLY A 137 -25.50 1.43 -10.66
C GLY A 137 -24.78 1.87 -11.95
N GLU A 138 -25.51 2.06 -13.05
CA GLU A 138 -24.91 2.30 -14.39
C GLU A 138 -23.93 3.46 -14.45
N ALA A 139 -24.24 4.59 -13.80
CA ALA A 139 -23.38 5.77 -13.74
C ALA A 139 -22.03 5.52 -13.02
N ARG A 140 -21.90 4.40 -12.30
CA ARG A 140 -20.69 3.98 -11.58
C ARG A 140 -19.95 2.84 -12.27
N ARG A 141 -20.41 2.41 -13.45
CA ARG A 141 -19.78 1.34 -14.23
C ARG A 141 -18.85 1.95 -15.27
N GLU A 142 -17.64 1.44 -15.33
CA GLU A 142 -16.65 1.77 -16.34
C GLU A 142 -16.17 0.48 -17.00
N ILE A 143 -16.18 0.45 -18.33
CA ILE A 143 -15.70 -0.68 -19.12
C ILE A 143 -14.67 -0.15 -20.09
N THR A 144 -13.44 -0.64 -19.99
CA THR A 144 -12.32 -0.22 -20.84
C THR A 144 -11.77 -1.40 -21.62
N ARG A 145 -11.27 -1.12 -22.82
CA ARG A 145 -10.62 -2.11 -23.69
C ARG A 145 -9.12 -1.90 -23.67
N ALA A 146 -8.39 -2.99 -23.81
CA ALA A 146 -6.97 -3.01 -24.04
C ALA A 146 -6.60 -4.18 -24.96
N ALA A 147 -5.37 -4.18 -25.44
CA ALA A 147 -4.78 -5.25 -26.22
C ALA A 147 -3.34 -5.49 -25.76
N ASP A 148 -2.92 -6.75 -25.70
CA ASP A 148 -1.51 -7.09 -25.49
C ASP A 148 -0.82 -7.15 -26.85
N CYS A 149 0.18 -6.30 -27.01
CA CYS A 149 0.92 -6.13 -28.24
C CYS A 149 2.42 -6.34 -28.00
N ARG A 150 3.12 -6.84 -29.01
CA ARG A 150 4.58 -6.98 -29.01
C ARG A 150 5.14 -6.88 -30.42
N TYR A 151 6.45 -6.68 -30.57
CA TYR A 151 7.10 -7.00 -31.85
C TYR A 151 7.25 -8.51 -32.01
N GLY A 152 7.31 -9.00 -33.25
CA GLY A 152 7.22 -10.44 -33.56
C GLY A 152 8.24 -11.34 -32.84
N ARG A 153 9.42 -10.81 -32.51
CA ARG A 153 10.51 -11.57 -31.84
C ARG A 153 10.62 -11.33 -30.33
N GLN A 154 9.70 -10.57 -29.74
CA GLN A 154 9.76 -10.26 -28.31
C GLN A 154 9.13 -11.36 -27.46
N ALA A 155 9.69 -11.55 -26.27
CA ALA A 155 9.21 -12.52 -25.29
C ALA A 155 8.07 -11.98 -24.42
N TYR A 156 7.93 -10.65 -24.30
CA TYR A 156 6.96 -10.00 -23.40
C TYR A 156 6.09 -9.00 -24.16
N GLU A 157 4.82 -8.93 -23.76
CA GLU A 157 3.84 -8.01 -24.30
C GLU A 157 3.76 -6.70 -23.50
N LEU A 158 3.34 -5.64 -24.18
CA LEU A 158 2.85 -4.40 -23.57
C LEU A 158 1.33 -4.35 -23.72
N THR A 159 0.61 -4.15 -22.62
CA THR A 159 -0.83 -3.90 -22.66
C THR A 159 -1.10 -2.45 -23.09
N VAL A 160 -1.72 -2.25 -24.24
CA VAL A 160 -2.02 -0.93 -24.82
C VAL A 160 -3.52 -0.66 -24.77
N PRO A 161 -3.97 0.49 -24.25
CA PRO A 161 -5.39 0.85 -24.24
C PRO A 161 -5.98 0.91 -25.66
N VAL A 162 -7.23 0.48 -25.79
CA VAL A 162 -7.99 0.56 -27.05
C VAL A 162 -9.17 1.49 -26.83
N ARG A 163 -9.30 2.52 -27.69
CA ARG A 163 -10.39 3.50 -27.57
C ARG A 163 -11.76 2.84 -27.70
N SER A 164 -12.73 3.37 -26.96
CA SER A 164 -14.13 3.00 -27.08
C SER A 164 -14.69 3.34 -28.47
N GLY A 165 -15.70 2.59 -28.91
CA GLY A 165 -16.36 2.78 -30.21
C GLY A 165 -16.17 1.59 -31.15
N PRO A 166 -16.56 1.71 -32.43
CA PRO A 166 -16.39 0.66 -33.42
C PRO A 166 -14.91 0.29 -33.65
N ILE A 167 -14.62 -0.99 -33.85
CA ILE A 167 -13.28 -1.43 -34.27
C ILE A 167 -13.17 -1.21 -35.78
N THR A 168 -12.29 -0.30 -36.18
CA THR A 168 -12.07 0.09 -37.58
C THR A 168 -10.59 0.00 -37.90
N ARG A 169 -10.22 0.14 -39.17
CA ARG A 169 -8.81 0.23 -39.58
C ARG A 169 -8.07 1.37 -38.86
N ALA A 170 -8.71 2.53 -38.72
CA ALA A 170 -8.16 3.65 -37.95
C ALA A 170 -7.95 3.33 -36.45
N THR A 171 -8.72 2.39 -35.89
CA THR A 171 -8.51 1.90 -34.52
C THR A 171 -7.21 1.09 -34.41
N LEU A 172 -6.92 0.23 -35.38
CA LEU A 172 -5.69 -0.56 -35.44
C LEU A 172 -4.45 0.32 -35.68
N GLU A 173 -4.54 1.29 -36.58
CA GLU A 173 -3.45 2.25 -36.86
C GLU A 173 -3.08 3.06 -35.61
N ARG A 174 -4.09 3.53 -34.86
CA ARG A 174 -3.86 4.18 -33.56
C ARG A 174 -3.27 3.22 -32.53
N LEU A 175 -3.79 1.99 -32.43
CA LEU A 175 -3.26 1.00 -31.50
C LEU A 175 -1.78 0.68 -31.79
N ALA A 176 -1.38 0.63 -33.06
CA ALA A 176 0.02 0.48 -33.46
C ALA A 176 0.86 1.69 -33.00
N THR A 177 0.38 2.91 -33.26
CA THR A 177 1.04 4.15 -32.83
C THR A 177 1.21 4.19 -31.31
N ASP A 178 0.12 3.96 -30.57
CA ASP A 178 0.10 3.93 -29.10
C ASP A 178 1.04 2.83 -28.55
N PHE A 179 1.17 1.70 -29.25
CA PHE A 179 2.15 0.67 -28.90
C PHE A 179 3.59 1.16 -29.08
N HIS A 180 3.92 1.77 -30.22
CA HIS A 180 5.28 2.28 -30.47
C HIS A 180 5.66 3.36 -29.43
N ASP A 181 4.74 4.25 -29.10
CA ASP A 181 4.97 5.29 -28.08
C ASP A 181 5.18 4.67 -26.69
N LYS A 182 4.33 3.71 -26.32
CA LYS A 182 4.48 3.00 -25.05
C LYS A 182 5.79 2.21 -24.98
N HIS A 183 6.18 1.55 -26.07
CA HIS A 183 7.44 0.81 -26.15
C HIS A 183 8.64 1.74 -25.99
N ARG A 184 8.61 2.93 -26.60
CA ARG A 184 9.64 3.96 -26.44
C ARG A 184 9.72 4.46 -24.99
N ALA A 185 8.57 4.70 -24.36
CA ALA A 185 8.53 5.13 -22.97
C ALA A 185 9.06 4.06 -21.99
N THR A 186 8.75 2.78 -22.24
CA THR A 186 9.17 1.68 -21.35
C THR A 186 10.62 1.23 -21.58
N TYR A 187 11.08 1.18 -22.83
CA TYR A 187 12.38 0.58 -23.19
C TYR A 187 13.37 1.56 -23.86
N GLY A 188 13.01 2.83 -23.99
CA GLY A 188 13.87 3.89 -24.56
C GLY A 188 13.96 3.89 -26.09
N HIS A 189 13.33 2.96 -26.79
CA HIS A 189 13.37 2.85 -28.26
C HIS A 189 12.06 2.27 -28.81
N ALA A 190 11.80 2.39 -30.10
CA ALA A 190 10.69 1.73 -30.81
C ALA A 190 11.07 1.52 -32.28
N ASN A 191 10.47 0.54 -32.95
CA ASN A 191 10.68 0.24 -34.37
C ASN A 191 9.36 0.39 -35.15
N PRO A 192 9.05 1.60 -35.68
CA PRO A 192 7.79 1.86 -36.39
C PRO A 192 7.61 1.05 -37.69
N GLU A 193 8.70 0.53 -38.27
CA GLU A 193 8.65 -0.28 -39.50
C GLU A 193 8.35 -1.76 -39.22
N GLU A 194 8.52 -2.21 -37.97
CA GLU A 194 8.28 -3.60 -37.60
C GLU A 194 6.79 -3.84 -37.32
N PRO A 195 6.15 -4.83 -37.97
CA PRO A 195 4.75 -5.15 -37.74
C PRO A 195 4.48 -5.48 -36.27
N VAL A 196 3.46 -4.83 -35.71
CA VAL A 196 2.98 -5.12 -34.36
C VAL A 196 2.21 -6.44 -34.36
N GLN A 197 2.56 -7.33 -33.45
CA GLN A 197 1.87 -8.58 -33.18
C GLN A 197 0.86 -8.36 -32.05
N LEU A 198 -0.40 -8.62 -32.33
CA LEU A 198 -1.48 -8.72 -31.36
C LEU A 198 -1.47 -10.14 -30.76
N VAL A 199 -1.54 -10.23 -29.43
CA VAL A 199 -1.48 -11.51 -28.70
C VAL A 199 -2.77 -11.79 -27.92
N ASN A 200 -3.29 -10.79 -27.20
CA ASN A 200 -4.55 -10.90 -26.46
C ASN A 200 -5.41 -9.65 -26.62
N LEU A 201 -6.72 -9.82 -26.56
CA LEU A 201 -7.69 -8.76 -26.31
C LEU A 201 -8.09 -8.77 -24.84
N ARG A 202 -8.23 -7.59 -24.25
CA ARG A 202 -8.57 -7.40 -22.84
C ARG A 202 -9.75 -6.46 -22.64
N VAL A 203 -10.59 -6.78 -21.68
CA VAL A 203 -11.64 -5.87 -21.17
C VAL A 203 -11.50 -5.79 -19.66
N ALA A 204 -11.48 -4.59 -19.11
CA ALA A 204 -11.56 -4.36 -17.67
C ALA A 204 -12.94 -3.80 -17.33
N ALA A 205 -13.64 -4.47 -16.42
CA ALA A 205 -14.89 -4.02 -15.83
C ALA A 205 -14.59 -3.42 -14.46
N LEU A 206 -14.94 -2.15 -14.25
CA LEU A 206 -14.74 -1.42 -13.00
C LEU A 206 -16.10 -0.91 -12.51
N GLY A 207 -16.44 -1.23 -11.27
CA GLY A 207 -17.60 -0.73 -10.56
C GLY A 207 -17.14 0.16 -9.41
N ARG A 208 -17.36 1.46 -9.54
CA ARG A 208 -16.93 2.43 -8.54
C ARG A 208 -17.81 2.35 -7.30
N LEU A 209 -17.26 1.84 -6.22
CA LEU A 209 -17.88 1.85 -4.90
C LEU A 209 -17.38 3.13 -4.22
N GLY A 210 -18.28 3.98 -3.73
CA GLY A 210 -17.88 5.26 -3.15
C GLY A 210 -16.80 5.07 -2.08
N GLY A 211 -15.81 5.97 -2.03
CA GLY A 211 -14.70 5.86 -1.08
C GLY A 211 -15.16 5.87 0.39
N LEU A 212 -14.29 5.38 1.27
CA LEU A 212 -14.50 5.44 2.72
C LEU A 212 -14.17 6.84 3.26
N ASP A 213 -15.12 7.44 3.96
CA ASP A 213 -14.88 8.62 4.79
C ASP A 213 -14.33 8.20 6.15
N LEU A 214 -13.00 8.21 6.28
CA LEU A 214 -12.30 7.90 7.52
C LEU A 214 -12.35 9.06 8.53
N GLY A 215 -12.78 10.26 8.13
CA GLY A 215 -12.82 11.43 8.99
C GLY A 215 -13.76 11.29 10.18
N ARG A 216 -14.81 10.46 10.05
CA ARG A 216 -15.74 10.13 11.13
C ARG A 216 -15.10 9.36 12.29
N MET A 217 -13.89 8.85 12.12
CA MET A 217 -13.16 8.12 13.14
C MET A 217 -12.26 9.01 14.02
N ALA A 218 -12.14 10.29 13.69
CA ALA A 218 -11.41 11.24 14.52
C ALA A 218 -12.18 11.52 15.82
N GLY A 219 -11.47 11.75 16.93
CA GLY A 219 -12.07 12.27 18.15
C GLY A 219 -12.71 13.65 17.92
N ALA A 220 -13.65 14.05 18.80
CA ALA A 220 -14.29 15.35 18.69
C ALA A 220 -13.25 16.49 18.85
N ALA A 221 -13.21 17.42 17.89
CA ALA A 221 -12.34 18.59 17.97
C ALA A 221 -12.66 19.43 19.23
N GLY A 222 -11.63 19.89 19.93
CA GLY A 222 -11.78 20.65 21.17
C GLY A 222 -12.09 19.83 22.42
N ALA A 223 -12.00 18.49 22.36
CA ALA A 223 -12.07 17.66 23.55
C ALA A 223 -10.91 18.01 24.51
N PRO A 224 -11.14 17.95 25.85
CA PRO A 224 -10.10 18.21 26.83
C PRO A 224 -8.91 17.25 26.65
N ALA A 225 -7.72 17.71 27.04
CA ALA A 225 -6.49 16.93 26.95
C ALA A 225 -6.67 15.56 27.61
N VAL A 226 -6.36 14.49 26.86
CA VAL A 226 -6.49 13.11 27.35
C VAL A 226 -5.56 12.90 28.54
N ALA A 227 -6.15 12.57 29.68
CA ALA A 227 -5.39 12.12 30.84
C ALA A 227 -4.78 10.73 30.54
N PRO A 228 -3.51 10.48 30.92
CA PRO A 228 -2.94 9.14 30.85
C PRO A 228 -3.86 8.12 31.54
N ALA A 229 -4.17 7.03 30.85
CA ALA A 229 -4.85 5.87 31.44
C ALA A 229 -3.96 5.19 32.50
N GLY A 230 -2.65 5.43 32.41
CA GLY A 230 -1.67 5.06 33.41
C GLY A 230 -0.25 5.35 32.94
N GLU A 231 0.70 4.71 33.60
CA GLU A 231 2.11 4.74 33.22
C GLU A 231 2.68 3.33 33.23
N ARG A 232 3.58 3.04 32.29
CA ARG A 232 4.26 1.76 32.15
C ARG A 232 5.75 1.98 32.06
N GLU A 233 6.53 1.14 32.74
CA GLU A 233 7.98 1.10 32.50
C GLU A 233 8.25 0.45 31.14
N ALA A 234 8.97 1.16 30.28
CA ALA A 234 9.43 0.67 28.98
C ALA A 234 10.95 0.82 28.91
N HIS A 235 11.61 -0.02 28.11
CA HIS A 235 13.05 0.03 27.94
C HIS A 235 13.37 0.47 26.51
N PHE A 236 14.06 1.60 26.35
CA PHE A 236 14.61 2.06 25.08
C PHE A 236 16.13 2.00 25.14
N LYS A 237 16.79 1.67 24.04
CA LYS A 237 18.25 1.50 23.99
C LYS A 237 18.99 2.79 24.33
N GLU A 238 18.39 3.93 24.00
CA GLU A 238 18.94 5.27 24.16
C GLU A 238 18.89 5.76 25.60
N THR A 239 17.86 5.37 26.36
CA THR A 239 17.57 5.91 27.70
C THR A 239 17.57 4.85 28.80
N GLY A 240 17.61 3.56 28.46
CA GLY A 240 17.33 2.47 29.37
C GLY A 240 15.86 2.42 29.80
N PRO A 241 15.56 1.86 31.00
CA PRO A 241 14.23 1.84 31.56
C PRO A 241 13.70 3.26 31.85
N VAL A 242 12.50 3.57 31.35
CA VAL A 242 11.82 4.86 31.54
C VAL A 242 10.32 4.65 31.74
N ARG A 243 9.72 5.46 32.62
CA ARG A 243 8.28 5.49 32.85
C ARG A 243 7.61 6.26 31.71
N CYS A 244 6.78 5.57 30.95
CA CYS A 244 6.05 6.13 29.81
C CYS A 244 4.58 6.34 30.19
N PRO A 245 4.00 7.53 29.93
CA PRO A 245 2.55 7.67 29.94
C PRO A 245 1.91 6.75 28.90
N VAL A 246 0.76 6.20 29.25
CA VAL A 246 -0.06 5.36 28.36
C VAL A 246 -1.37 6.11 28.09
N LEU A 247 -1.64 6.40 26.82
CA LEU A 247 -2.87 7.05 26.38
C LEU A 247 -3.74 6.06 25.60
N ALA A 248 -5.05 6.12 25.81
CA ALA A 248 -6.00 5.42 24.95
C ALA A 248 -6.16 6.20 23.64
N ARG A 249 -6.09 5.51 22.50
CA ARG A 249 -6.22 6.12 21.16
C ARG A 249 -7.56 6.84 20.99
N GLU A 250 -8.64 6.26 21.50
CA GLU A 250 -10.02 6.72 21.33
C GLU A 250 -10.25 8.12 21.92
N GLY A 251 -9.42 8.53 22.88
CA GLY A 251 -9.49 9.87 23.47
C GLY A 251 -8.80 10.96 22.64
N LEU A 252 -7.93 10.59 21.69
CA LEU A 252 -7.05 11.54 21.01
C LEU A 252 -7.82 12.37 19.98
N ALA A 253 -8.11 13.62 20.34
CA ALA A 253 -8.72 14.58 19.45
C ALA A 253 -7.71 15.14 18.42
N PRO A 254 -8.18 15.57 17.24
CA PRO A 254 -7.39 16.36 16.31
C PRO A 254 -6.65 17.51 16.99
N GLY A 255 -5.36 17.67 16.67
CA GLY A 255 -4.50 18.67 17.29
C GLY A 255 -3.83 18.20 18.59
N PHE A 256 -4.10 16.98 19.07
CA PHE A 256 -3.24 16.33 20.05
C PHE A 256 -1.81 16.27 19.50
N GLU A 257 -0.84 16.75 20.27
CA GLU A 257 0.58 16.64 19.96
C GLU A 257 1.39 16.47 21.24
N ARG A 258 2.25 15.46 21.30
CA ARG A 258 3.16 15.23 22.44
C ARG A 258 4.49 14.60 22.01
N PRO A 259 5.62 15.01 22.62
CA PRO A 259 6.88 14.31 22.47
C PRO A 259 6.85 12.95 23.19
N GLY A 260 7.66 12.01 22.70
CA GLY A 260 7.96 10.77 23.40
C GLY A 260 8.97 10.97 24.55
N PRO A 261 9.17 9.95 25.42
CA PRO A 261 8.61 8.61 25.32
C PRO A 261 7.12 8.58 25.68
N LEU A 262 6.31 7.96 24.81
CA LEU A 262 4.86 7.87 24.96
C LEU A 262 4.35 6.57 24.32
N ILE A 263 3.38 5.92 24.97
CA ILE A 263 2.69 4.75 24.44
C ILE A 263 1.22 5.14 24.19
N ILE A 264 0.72 4.86 22.99
CA ILE A 264 -0.70 4.97 22.66
C ILE A 264 -1.22 3.55 22.43
N GLU A 265 -2.18 3.13 23.25
CA GLU A 265 -2.84 1.83 23.11
C GLU A 265 -4.16 1.99 22.35
N ALA A 266 -4.38 1.10 21.39
CA ALA A 266 -5.66 0.89 20.73
C ALA A 266 -6.07 -0.56 20.95
N MET A 267 -7.34 -0.88 20.71
CA MET A 267 -7.81 -2.27 20.82
C MET A 267 -7.05 -3.24 19.90
N ASP A 268 -6.59 -2.77 18.74
CA ASP A 268 -5.99 -3.60 17.67
C ASP A 268 -4.47 -3.43 17.52
N THR A 269 -3.83 -2.50 18.25
CA THR A 269 -2.38 -2.25 18.15
C THR A 269 -1.83 -1.50 19.37
N THR A 270 -0.51 -1.36 19.42
CA THR A 270 0.18 -0.40 20.28
C THR A 270 1.10 0.47 19.43
N ILE A 271 1.03 1.78 19.62
CA ILE A 271 1.89 2.75 18.96
C ILE A 271 2.93 3.20 19.97
N VAL A 272 4.20 3.01 19.64
CA VAL A 272 5.32 3.40 20.49
C VAL A 272 5.97 4.65 19.90
N ILE A 273 6.00 5.72 20.69
CA ILE A 273 6.67 6.97 20.36
C ILE A 273 7.94 7.03 21.21
N PRO A 274 9.11 6.69 20.66
CA PRO A 274 10.34 6.65 21.43
C PRO A 274 10.83 8.06 21.80
N PRO A 275 11.82 8.17 22.71
CA PRO A 275 12.56 9.42 22.90
C PRO A 275 13.09 9.98 21.57
N GLY A 276 13.03 11.30 21.39
CA GLY A 276 13.47 11.96 20.14
C GLY A 276 12.41 12.00 19.04
N TRP A 277 11.21 11.45 19.28
CA TRP A 277 10.06 11.52 18.37
C TRP A 277 8.90 12.29 18.99
N ARG A 278 7.98 12.77 18.16
CA ARG A 278 6.66 13.29 18.59
C ARG A 278 5.54 12.56 17.88
N GLY A 279 4.38 12.48 18.53
CA GLY A 279 3.13 12.02 17.93
C GLY A 279 2.11 13.13 17.84
N ARG A 280 1.42 13.23 16.70
CA ARG A 280 0.32 14.16 16.44
C ARG A 280 -0.91 13.44 15.92
N ALA A 281 -2.09 13.77 16.42
CA ALA A 281 -3.35 13.33 15.82
C ALA A 281 -3.85 14.35 14.77
N ASP A 282 -4.09 13.89 13.54
CA ASP A 282 -4.64 14.73 12.47
C ASP A 282 -6.18 14.82 12.52
N ALA A 283 -6.76 15.68 11.67
CA ALA A 283 -8.21 15.87 11.58
C ALA A 283 -9.00 14.64 11.09
N ARG A 284 -8.32 13.62 10.55
CA ARG A 284 -8.90 12.38 10.05
C ARG A 284 -8.64 11.19 10.98
N GLY A 285 -8.10 11.43 12.17
CA GLY A 285 -7.82 10.40 13.18
C GLY A 285 -6.56 9.58 12.92
N PHE A 286 -5.70 9.99 11.99
CA PHE A 286 -4.38 9.40 11.82
C PHE A 286 -3.45 9.89 12.94
N ILE A 287 -2.55 9.02 13.40
CA ILE A 287 -1.43 9.42 14.25
C ILE A 287 -0.20 9.56 13.36
N VAL A 288 0.36 10.76 13.32
CA VAL A 288 1.59 11.09 12.60
C VAL A 288 2.74 11.07 13.61
N LEU A 289 3.80 10.33 13.31
CA LEU A 289 5.03 10.33 14.08
C LEU A 289 6.10 11.06 13.28
N GLU A 290 6.82 11.96 13.93
CA GLU A 290 7.90 12.75 13.31
C GLU A 290 9.09 12.77 14.26
N ALA A 291 10.31 12.64 13.72
CA ALA A 291 11.53 12.84 14.49
C ALA A 291 11.65 14.33 14.90
N LEU A 292 12.26 14.60 16.06
CA LEU A 292 12.49 15.94 16.60
C LEU A 292 13.86 16.52 16.19
N SER A 293 14.59 15.85 15.30
CA SER A 293 15.90 16.22 14.76
C SER A 293 15.85 16.60 13.30
#